data_AF-A0A8D8X928-F1
#
_entry.id   AF-A0A8D8X928-F1
#
_cell.length_a   1.000
_cell.length_b   1.000
_cell.length_c   1.000
_cell.angle_alpha   90.00
_cell.angle_beta   90.00
_cell.angle_gamma   90.00
#
_symmetry.space_group_name_H-M   'P 1'
#
loop_
_entity.id
_entity.type
_entity.pdbx_description
1 polymer ?
#
loop_
_entity_poly.entity_id
_entity_poly.type
_entity_poly.pdbx_seq_one_letter_code
_entity_poly.pdbx_strand_id
1 'polypeptide(L)'
;MIPHILDRKPNTYIFTKTISEDLVRRQSDHLPIVVVRPSIVMPTLAEPYSYYSNDKNSLLGLMGGAGIGLIRVGCVGPNIKVDLIPADVTVNCILAVGWHKATTPDSPKIYNCVGHETEVELKEFLDTNLHYLKEAKEAVDIVLWKTHSIRVQNTFLLFFLYYLLHILPGLFFSLAERYQNRKPMIMKIYRKFFFLEKTIRYFVSYDWSFTNDNTKSLLFKLNERDRELFEMGF
;
A
#
# COMPACT_ATOMS: atom_id res chain seq x y z
N MET A 1 -23.92 9.75 -3.08
CA MET A 1 -24.83 9.13 -2.08
C MET A 1 -24.16 7.86 -1.55
N ILE A 2 -23.22 8.01 -0.59
CA ILE A 2 -22.53 6.93 0.14
C ILE A 2 -22.32 7.26 1.66
N PRO A 3 -23.07 8.16 2.36
CA PRO A 3 -22.72 8.42 3.78
C PRO A 3 -23.28 7.37 4.75
N HIS A 4 -24.50 6.85 4.54
CA HIS A 4 -25.20 6.10 5.59
C HIS A 4 -24.71 4.65 5.77
N ILE A 5 -24.16 4.03 4.72
CA ILE A 5 -23.67 2.64 4.76
C ILE A 5 -22.28 2.57 5.39
N LEU A 6 -21.45 3.60 5.20
CA LEU A 6 -20.08 3.61 5.72
C LEU A 6 -20.01 3.85 7.23
N ASP A 7 -21.11 4.29 7.85
CA ASP A 7 -21.16 4.72 9.25
C ASP A 7 -19.97 5.66 9.57
N ARG A 8 -19.12 5.32 10.55
CA ARG A 8 -17.93 6.11 10.94
C ARG A 8 -16.65 5.72 10.19
N LYS A 9 -16.73 4.86 9.16
CA LYS A 9 -15.54 4.39 8.43
C LYS A 9 -15.13 5.38 7.34
N PRO A 10 -13.82 5.63 7.16
CA PRO A 10 -13.32 6.67 6.27
C PRO A 10 -13.45 6.32 4.78
N ASN A 11 -13.54 5.03 4.44
CA ASN A 11 -13.71 4.56 3.07
C ASN A 11 -14.38 3.16 3.04
N THR A 12 -14.80 2.75 1.85
CA THR A 12 -15.42 1.44 1.60
C THR A 12 -14.48 0.28 1.90
N TYR A 13 -13.17 0.45 1.78
CA TYR A 13 -12.19 -0.60 2.05
C TYR A 13 -12.16 -0.98 3.54
N ILE A 14 -12.07 0.00 4.45
CA ILE A 14 -12.08 -0.29 5.89
C ILE A 14 -13.44 -0.85 6.31
N PHE A 15 -14.53 -0.34 5.72
CA PHE A 15 -15.88 -0.86 5.97
C PHE A 15 -15.98 -2.36 5.61
N THR A 16 -15.58 -2.75 4.40
CA THR A 16 -15.66 -4.15 3.97
C THR A 16 -14.76 -5.05 4.81
N LYS A 17 -13.53 -4.62 5.12
CA LYS A 17 -12.60 -5.39 5.98
C LYS A 17 -13.13 -5.55 7.40
N THR A 18 -13.74 -4.52 7.99
CA THR A 18 -14.35 -4.60 9.33
C THR A 18 -15.47 -5.65 9.36
N ILE A 19 -16.34 -5.67 8.33
CA ILE A 19 -17.42 -6.66 8.23
C ILE A 19 -16.87 -8.07 8.03
N SER A 20 -15.84 -8.22 7.19
CA SER A 20 -15.20 -9.53 6.98
C SER A 20 -14.62 -10.10 8.27
N GLU A 21 -13.94 -9.29 9.08
CA GLU A 21 -13.40 -9.74 10.35
C GLU A 21 -14.49 -10.09 11.37
N ASP A 22 -15.58 -9.33 11.42
CA ASP A 22 -16.72 -9.67 12.27
C ASP A 22 -17.39 -10.98 11.81
N LEU A 23 -17.45 -11.24 10.51
CA LEU A 23 -17.93 -12.52 9.98
C LEU A 23 -17.02 -13.68 10.40
N VAL A 24 -15.70 -13.52 10.29
CA VAL A 24 -14.72 -14.52 10.75
C VAL A 24 -14.88 -14.80 12.25
N ARG A 25 -15.04 -13.75 13.06
CA ARG A 25 -15.30 -13.86 14.50
C ARG A 25 -16.59 -14.63 14.82
N ARG A 26 -17.64 -14.51 14.00
CA ARG A 26 -18.91 -15.25 14.21
C ARG A 26 -18.83 -16.71 13.77
N GLN A 27 -17.93 -17.04 12.85
CA GLN A 27 -17.79 -18.40 12.28
C GLN A 27 -16.65 -19.20 12.91
N SER A 28 -15.83 -18.58 13.75
CA SER A 28 -14.65 -19.19 14.35
C SER A 28 -14.92 -20.35 15.30
N ASP A 29 -16.15 -20.45 15.82
CA ASP A 29 -16.57 -21.56 16.68
C ASP A 29 -16.91 -22.81 15.86
N HIS A 30 -17.12 -22.65 14.54
CA HIS A 30 -17.52 -23.71 13.63
C HIS A 30 -16.44 -24.07 12.61
N LEU A 31 -15.48 -23.17 12.36
CA LEU A 31 -14.42 -23.34 11.37
C LEU A 31 -13.05 -23.01 11.98
N PRO A 32 -11.97 -23.71 11.57
CA PRO A 32 -10.61 -23.40 11.99
C PRO A 32 -10.08 -22.17 11.22
N ILE A 33 -10.64 -20.99 11.50
CA ILE A 33 -10.33 -19.73 10.83
C ILE A 33 -9.68 -18.72 11.79
N VAL A 34 -8.81 -17.88 11.22
CA VAL A 34 -8.03 -16.84 11.90
C VAL A 34 -7.87 -15.64 10.97
N VAL A 35 -7.52 -14.49 11.54
CA VAL A 35 -7.28 -13.26 10.78
C VAL A 35 -5.79 -12.90 10.84
N VAL A 36 -5.19 -12.69 9.68
CA VAL A 36 -3.88 -12.03 9.56
C VAL A 36 -4.10 -10.61 9.04
N ARG A 37 -3.54 -9.62 9.75
CA ARG A 37 -3.62 -8.19 9.41
C ARG A 37 -2.23 -7.68 9.03
N PRO A 38 -1.89 -7.65 7.73
CA PRO A 38 -0.66 -6.99 7.31
C PRO A 38 -0.79 -5.46 7.39
N SER A 39 0.34 -4.78 7.56
CA SER A 39 0.46 -3.34 7.28
C SER A 39 0.53 -3.08 5.77
N ILE A 40 1.13 -1.96 5.36
CA ILE A 40 1.26 -1.63 3.94
C ILE A 40 2.26 -2.59 3.31
N VAL A 41 1.73 -3.53 2.50
CA VAL A 41 2.54 -4.54 1.84
C VAL A 41 3.40 -3.90 0.75
N MET A 42 4.70 -4.17 0.83
CA MET A 42 5.75 -3.72 -0.09
C MET A 42 6.20 -4.87 -1.00
N PRO A 43 7.02 -4.60 -2.05
CA PRO A 43 7.65 -5.66 -2.82
C PRO A 43 8.36 -6.67 -1.92
N THR A 44 8.57 -7.84 -2.47
CA THR A 44 9.28 -8.93 -1.80
C THR A 44 10.69 -8.51 -1.41
N LEU A 45 11.15 -8.97 -0.25
CA LEU A 45 12.50 -8.74 0.23
C LEU A 45 13.49 -9.69 -0.47
N ALA A 46 13.15 -10.97 -0.54
CA ALA A 46 14.01 -12.04 -1.04
C ALA A 46 13.31 -12.92 -2.09
N GLU A 47 12.11 -13.43 -1.81
CA GLU A 47 11.48 -14.47 -2.63
C GLU A 47 10.19 -14.01 -3.32
N PRO A 48 9.90 -14.43 -4.57
CA PRO A 48 10.72 -15.28 -5.45
C PRO A 48 11.92 -14.53 -6.08
N TYR A 49 11.88 -13.20 -6.07
CA TYR A 49 12.99 -12.33 -6.44
C TYR A 49 12.94 -11.08 -5.56
N SER A 50 14.07 -10.50 -5.19
CA SER A 50 14.10 -9.24 -4.45
C SER A 50 13.44 -8.10 -5.24
N TYR A 51 12.69 -7.26 -4.53
CA TYR A 51 11.97 -6.10 -5.07
C TYR A 51 10.89 -6.42 -6.11
N TYR A 52 10.43 -7.68 -6.18
CA TYR A 52 9.38 -8.06 -7.10
C TYR A 52 8.01 -7.54 -6.65
N SER A 53 7.29 -6.91 -7.57
CA SER A 53 5.89 -6.53 -7.40
C SER A 53 5.16 -6.55 -8.74
N ASN A 54 3.93 -7.04 -8.73
CA ASN A 54 3.02 -6.98 -9.87
C ASN A 54 1.85 -6.00 -9.63
N ASP A 55 1.78 -5.34 -8.47
CA ASP A 55 0.67 -4.47 -8.14
C ASP A 55 0.93 -3.01 -8.54
N LYS A 56 0.42 -2.67 -9.73
CA LYS A 56 0.44 -1.30 -10.27
C LYS A 56 -0.58 -0.36 -9.63
N ASN A 57 -1.52 -0.87 -8.81
CA ASN A 57 -2.52 -0.08 -8.11
C ASN A 57 -2.18 0.15 -6.62
N SER A 58 -0.94 -0.15 -6.22
CA SER A 58 -0.41 0.08 -4.88
C SER A 58 0.26 1.46 -4.75
N LEU A 59 0.80 1.74 -3.56
CA LEU A 59 1.68 2.88 -3.30
C LEU A 59 2.88 2.92 -4.28
N LEU A 60 3.39 1.75 -4.70
CA LEU A 60 4.46 1.64 -5.70
C LEU A 60 4.03 2.18 -7.07
N GLY A 61 2.76 1.96 -7.45
CA GLY A 61 2.23 2.51 -8.70
C GLY A 61 2.22 4.04 -8.71
N LEU A 62 1.94 4.66 -7.56
CA LEU A 62 2.06 6.11 -7.38
C LEU A 62 3.52 6.56 -7.50
N MET A 63 4.45 5.82 -6.90
CA MET A 63 5.87 6.13 -6.99
C MET A 63 6.40 6.02 -8.42
N GLY A 64 6.09 4.93 -9.13
CA GLY A 64 6.46 4.76 -10.53
C GLY A 64 5.88 5.87 -11.40
N GLY A 65 4.62 6.26 -11.15
CA GLY A 65 4.00 7.42 -11.80
C GLY A 65 4.74 8.73 -11.55
N ALA A 66 5.23 8.96 -10.33
CA ALA A 66 6.07 10.11 -10.02
C ALA A 66 7.48 10.01 -10.64
N GLY A 67 8.04 8.80 -10.68
CA GLY A 67 9.31 8.44 -11.30
C GLY A 67 9.38 8.87 -12.77
N ILE A 68 8.33 8.57 -13.53
CA ILE A 68 8.24 8.91 -14.96
C ILE A 68 7.73 10.35 -15.22
N GLY A 69 7.49 11.12 -14.16
CA GLY A 69 6.98 12.50 -14.24
C GLY A 69 5.49 12.61 -14.59
N LEU A 70 4.74 11.51 -14.53
CA LEU A 70 3.29 11.50 -14.77
C LEU A 70 2.54 12.08 -13.56
N ILE A 71 2.97 11.76 -12.35
CA ILE A 71 2.45 12.31 -11.09
C ILE A 71 3.41 13.39 -10.58
N ARG A 72 2.91 14.62 -10.45
CA ARG A 72 3.71 15.82 -10.17
C ARG A 72 3.33 16.54 -8.88
N VAL A 73 2.22 16.18 -8.25
CA VAL A 73 1.79 16.76 -6.98
C VAL A 73 1.13 15.68 -6.14
N GLY A 74 1.40 15.68 -4.83
CA GLY A 74 0.77 14.77 -3.89
C GLY A 74 0.58 15.41 -2.51
N CYS A 75 -0.41 14.91 -1.78
CA CYS A 75 -0.64 15.28 -0.40
C CYS A 75 0.19 14.38 0.52
N VAL A 76 1.14 14.96 1.25
CA VAL A 76 1.98 14.22 2.22
C VAL A 76 2.04 15.05 3.51
N GLY A 77 1.61 14.45 4.63
CA GLY A 77 1.74 15.06 5.95
C GLY A 77 3.21 15.16 6.39
N PRO A 78 3.58 16.16 7.20
CA PRO A 78 4.92 16.22 7.77
C PRO A 78 5.04 15.17 8.87
N ASN A 79 6.19 14.49 8.97
CA ASN A 79 6.53 13.59 10.09
C ASN A 79 5.58 12.39 10.29
N ILE A 80 4.89 11.94 9.23
CA ILE A 80 4.06 10.74 9.30
C ILE A 80 4.94 9.49 9.22
N LYS A 81 4.74 8.55 10.15
CA LYS A 81 5.36 7.24 10.08
C LYS A 81 4.46 6.23 9.40
N VAL A 82 5.05 5.36 8.60
CA VAL A 82 4.35 4.27 7.93
C VAL A 82 4.99 2.93 8.30
N ASP A 83 4.13 1.96 8.64
CA ASP A 83 4.54 0.57 8.80
C ASP A 83 4.46 -0.13 7.44
N LEU A 84 5.61 -0.63 6.99
CA LEU A 84 5.79 -1.27 5.71
C LEU A 84 6.24 -2.72 5.94
N ILE A 85 5.58 -3.67 5.29
CA ILE A 85 5.90 -5.10 5.44
C ILE A 85 6.16 -5.74 4.07
N PRO A 86 7.27 -6.47 3.86
CA PRO A 86 7.49 -7.17 2.60
C PRO A 86 6.41 -8.23 2.31
N ALA A 87 6.12 -8.44 1.03
CA ALA A 87 5.09 -9.40 0.60
C ALA A 87 5.42 -10.84 0.98
N ASP A 88 6.68 -11.25 0.83
CA ASP A 88 7.18 -12.57 1.23
C ASP A 88 7.13 -12.79 2.74
N VAL A 89 7.49 -11.78 3.54
CA VAL A 89 7.29 -11.81 5.00
C VAL A 89 5.81 -11.98 5.36
N THR A 90 4.91 -11.29 4.65
CA THR A 90 3.46 -11.44 4.86
C THR A 90 3.00 -12.87 4.54
N VAL A 91 3.52 -13.47 3.47
CA VAL A 91 3.22 -14.85 3.09
C VAL A 91 3.74 -15.83 4.15
N ASN A 92 4.98 -15.65 4.63
CA ASN A 92 5.55 -16.45 5.72
C ASN A 92 4.67 -16.42 6.97
N CYS A 93 4.20 -15.23 7.35
CA CYS A 93 3.26 -15.06 8.47
C CYS A 93 1.96 -15.83 8.24
N ILE A 94 1.36 -15.73 7.06
CA ILE A 94 0.12 -16.45 6.72
C ILE A 94 0.33 -17.98 6.81
N LEU A 95 1.45 -18.49 6.30
CA LEU A 95 1.76 -19.92 6.33
C LEU A 95 1.95 -20.43 7.76
N ALA A 96 2.73 -19.73 8.57
CA ALA A 96 2.95 -20.09 9.97
C ALA A 96 1.65 -20.03 10.80
N VAL A 97 0.82 -19.00 10.58
CA VAL A 97 -0.48 -18.85 11.24
C VAL A 97 -1.42 -19.97 10.82
N GLY A 98 -1.44 -20.34 9.53
CA GLY A 98 -2.23 -21.45 9.02
C GLY A 98 -1.83 -22.79 9.64
N TRP A 99 -0.53 -23.07 9.72
CA TRP A 99 0.00 -24.26 10.40
C TRP A 99 -0.41 -24.28 11.88
N HIS A 100 -0.25 -23.17 12.60
CA HIS A 100 -0.59 -23.11 14.01
C HIS A 100 -2.07 -23.35 14.26
N LYS A 101 -2.94 -22.73 13.44
CA LYS A 101 -4.38 -22.92 13.56
C LYS A 101 -4.82 -24.34 13.23
N ALA A 102 -4.14 -25.01 12.29
CA ALA A 102 -4.43 -26.40 11.94
C ALA A 102 -4.01 -27.41 13.01
N THR A 103 -2.94 -27.11 13.75
CA THR A 103 -2.34 -28.02 14.73
C THR A 103 -2.76 -27.74 16.18
N THR A 104 -3.24 -26.53 16.47
CA THR A 104 -3.60 -26.08 17.81
C THR A 104 -5.06 -25.62 17.84
N PRO A 105 -5.94 -26.31 18.58
CA PRO A 105 -7.33 -25.90 18.73
C PRO A 105 -7.44 -24.79 19.79
N ASP A 106 -6.93 -23.60 19.46
CA ASP A 106 -7.07 -22.40 20.31
C ASP A 106 -8.18 -21.47 19.82
N SER A 107 -8.56 -20.53 20.69
CA SER A 107 -9.50 -19.47 20.36
C SER A 107 -8.99 -18.67 19.15
N PRO A 108 -9.85 -18.28 18.22
CA PRO A 108 -9.46 -17.45 17.08
C PRO A 108 -8.71 -16.19 17.54
N LYS A 109 -7.50 -16.01 17.02
CA LYS A 109 -6.68 -14.82 17.26
C LYS A 109 -6.54 -13.99 16.00
N ILE A 110 -6.19 -12.73 16.22
CA ILE A 110 -5.77 -11.81 15.19
C ILE A 110 -4.25 -11.70 15.25
N TYR A 111 -3.60 -11.96 14.13
CA TYR A 111 -2.16 -11.86 13.95
C TYR A 111 -1.84 -10.61 13.15
N ASN A 112 -1.32 -9.58 13.81
CA ASN A 112 -0.85 -8.39 13.11
C ASN A 112 0.54 -8.67 12.55
N CYS A 113 0.67 -8.68 11.22
CA CYS A 113 1.92 -8.84 10.49
C CYS A 113 2.43 -7.45 10.13
N VAL A 114 3.15 -6.85 11.07
CA VAL A 114 3.55 -5.44 11.04
C VAL A 114 5.00 -5.36 11.50
N GLY A 115 5.76 -4.42 10.92
CA GLY A 115 7.16 -4.21 11.25
C GLY A 115 7.33 -3.76 12.70
N HIS A 116 6.48 -2.83 13.17
CA HIS A 116 6.49 -2.10 14.46
C HIS A 116 7.82 -1.43 14.84
N GLU A 117 8.93 -2.16 14.79
CA GLU A 117 10.30 -1.72 15.07
C GLU A 117 11.00 -1.13 13.83
N THR A 118 10.42 -1.31 12.64
CA THR A 118 10.97 -0.88 11.35
C THR A 118 10.13 0.21 10.67
N GLU A 119 9.34 0.98 11.45
CA GLU A 119 8.59 2.12 10.93
C GLU A 119 9.52 3.15 10.26
N VAL A 120 9.12 3.65 9.09
CA VAL A 120 9.89 4.62 8.31
C VAL A 120 9.13 5.94 8.22
N GLU A 121 9.84 7.06 8.26
CA GLU A 121 9.23 8.36 7.95
C GLU A 121 8.80 8.37 6.47
N LEU A 122 7.51 8.61 6.22
CA LEU A 122 6.95 8.59 4.87
C LEU A 122 7.68 9.56 3.92
N LYS A 123 8.15 10.69 4.44
CA LYS A 123 8.93 11.67 3.69
C LYS A 123 10.25 11.07 3.19
N GLU A 124 11.02 10.47 4.09
CA GLU A 124 12.30 9.82 3.79
C GLU A 124 12.08 8.69 2.78
N PHE A 125 11.10 7.84 3.05
CA PHE A 125 10.72 6.76 2.15
C PHE A 125 10.41 7.26 0.72
N LEU A 126 9.62 8.33 0.59
CA LEU A 126 9.31 8.92 -0.72
C LEU A 126 10.52 9.58 -1.38
N ASP A 127 11.39 10.26 -0.61
CA ASP A 127 12.60 10.90 -1.14
C ASP A 127 13.61 9.86 -1.66
N THR A 128 13.85 8.81 -0.88
CA THR A 128 14.71 7.69 -1.25
C THR A 128 14.21 6.99 -2.51
N ASN A 129 12.91 6.70 -2.60
CA ASN A 129 12.34 6.08 -3.80
C ASN A 129 12.43 6.99 -5.03
N LEU A 130 12.16 8.29 -4.89
CA LEU A 130 12.30 9.23 -6.02
C LEU A 130 13.76 9.37 -6.48
N HIS A 131 14.72 9.29 -5.57
CA HIS A 131 16.15 9.27 -5.89
C HIS A 131 16.49 8.06 -6.76
N TYR A 132 16.15 6.84 -6.31
CA TYR A 132 16.41 5.62 -7.08
C TYR A 132 15.67 5.59 -8.42
N LEU A 133 14.42 6.09 -8.49
CA LEU A 133 13.68 6.18 -9.75
C LEU A 133 14.32 7.15 -10.75
N LYS A 134 14.99 8.20 -10.26
CA LYS A 134 15.73 9.13 -11.11
C LYS A 134 17.01 8.49 -11.66
N GLU A 135 17.67 7.64 -10.89
CA GLU A 135 18.85 6.88 -11.32
C GLU A 135 18.47 5.75 -12.30
N ALA A 136 17.37 5.06 -12.03
CA ALA A 136 16.83 4.00 -12.88
C ALA A 136 16.14 4.51 -14.16
N LYS A 137 16.31 5.79 -14.53
CA LYS A 137 15.63 6.41 -15.68
C LYS A 137 15.95 5.68 -17.00
N GLU A 138 17.15 5.13 -17.14
CA GLU A 138 17.58 4.38 -18.33
C GLU A 138 16.90 3.00 -18.43
N ALA A 139 16.37 2.47 -17.33
CA ALA A 139 15.63 1.21 -17.30
C ALA A 139 14.13 1.38 -17.64
N VAL A 140 13.68 2.60 -17.95
CA VAL A 140 12.27 2.90 -18.23
C VAL A 140 12.10 3.48 -19.64
N ASP A 141 11.34 2.77 -20.48
CA ASP A 141 11.09 3.17 -21.89
C ASP A 141 10.36 4.50 -22.04
N ILE A 142 9.64 4.94 -21.01
CA ILE A 142 8.74 6.10 -21.06
C ILE A 142 9.01 7.02 -19.88
N VAL A 143 9.53 8.20 -20.19
CA VAL A 143 9.61 9.33 -19.24
C VAL A 143 8.88 10.50 -19.85
N LEU A 144 7.73 10.87 -19.27
CA LEU A 144 6.89 11.94 -19.77
C LEU A 144 7.40 13.32 -19.35
N TRP A 145 7.92 13.42 -18.12
CA TRP A 145 8.47 14.66 -17.58
C TRP A 145 9.65 14.37 -16.66
N LYS A 146 10.39 15.43 -16.30
CA LYS A 146 11.38 15.39 -15.23
C LYS A 146 10.79 14.74 -13.96
N THR A 147 11.49 13.73 -13.45
CA THR A 147 11.21 13.04 -12.18
C THR A 147 11.21 14.03 -11.02
N HIS A 148 10.03 14.50 -10.66
CA HIS A 148 9.83 15.46 -9.57
C HIS A 148 8.36 15.50 -9.17
N SER A 149 8.11 15.51 -7.86
CA SER A 149 6.77 15.65 -7.29
C SER A 149 6.76 16.73 -6.22
N ILE A 150 5.84 17.67 -6.35
CA ILE A 150 5.60 18.75 -5.39
C ILE A 150 4.73 18.20 -4.26
N ARG A 151 5.17 18.38 -3.01
CA ARG A 151 4.42 17.95 -1.83
C ARG A 151 3.71 19.15 -1.22
N VAL A 152 2.41 19.04 -1.00
CA VAL A 152 1.59 20.12 -0.44
C VAL A 152 0.60 19.58 0.58
N GLN A 153 0.39 20.33 1.66
CA GLN A 153 -0.61 20.01 2.69
C GLN A 153 -1.88 20.86 2.53
N ASN A 154 -1.73 22.06 1.97
CA ASN A 154 -2.85 22.94 1.72
C ASN A 154 -3.74 22.36 0.62
N THR A 155 -4.98 22.04 0.97
CA THR A 155 -5.94 21.39 0.07
C THR A 155 -6.27 22.26 -1.16
N PHE A 156 -6.37 23.58 -0.99
CA PHE A 156 -6.62 24.49 -2.11
C PHE A 156 -5.44 24.49 -3.09
N LEU A 157 -4.21 24.61 -2.58
CA LEU A 157 -3.00 24.57 -3.40
C LEU A 157 -2.84 23.21 -4.09
N LEU A 158 -3.15 22.11 -3.40
CA LEU A 158 -3.18 20.77 -3.98
C LEU A 158 -4.12 20.70 -5.19
N PHE A 159 -5.37 21.15 -5.04
CA PHE A 159 -6.31 21.15 -6.16
C PHE A 159 -5.85 22.04 -7.30
N PHE A 160 -5.39 23.27 -7.01
CA PHE A 160 -4.87 24.18 -8.02
C PHE A 160 -3.74 23.55 -8.84
N LEU A 161 -2.71 23.01 -8.17
CA LEU A 161 -1.60 22.33 -8.82
C LEU A 161 -2.02 21.04 -9.53
N TYR A 162 -2.99 20.30 -8.99
CA TYR A 162 -3.52 19.09 -9.62
C TYR A 162 -4.19 19.42 -10.97
N TYR A 163 -5.03 20.45 -11.02
CA TYR A 163 -5.64 20.91 -12.28
C TYR A 163 -4.57 21.39 -13.27
N LEU A 164 -3.61 22.18 -12.80
CA LEU A 164 -2.57 22.77 -13.64
C LEU A 164 -1.56 21.74 -14.18
N LEU A 165 -1.13 20.78 -13.35
CA LEU A 165 -0.02 19.87 -13.66
C LEU A 165 -0.47 18.48 -14.13
N HIS A 166 -1.73 18.10 -13.92
CA HIS A 166 -2.27 16.78 -14.33
C HIS A 166 -3.42 16.94 -15.32
N ILE A 167 -4.51 17.60 -14.92
CA ILE A 167 -5.74 17.63 -15.74
C ILE A 167 -5.53 18.42 -17.04
N LEU A 168 -4.98 19.63 -16.96
CA LEU A 168 -4.77 20.47 -18.14
C LEU A 168 -3.82 19.79 -19.16
N PRO A 169 -2.62 19.31 -18.80
CA PRO A 169 -1.78 18.52 -19.70
C PRO A 169 -2.48 17.24 -20.19
N GLY A 170 -3.20 16.54 -19.30
CA GLY A 170 -3.92 15.31 -19.64
C GLY A 170 -5.00 15.51 -20.70
N LEU A 171 -5.67 16.66 -20.71
CA LEU A 171 -6.62 17.05 -21.75
C LEU A 171 -5.93 17.26 -23.10
N PHE A 172 -4.79 17.98 -23.13
CA PHE A 172 -4.00 18.15 -24.35
C PHE A 172 -3.55 16.80 -24.92
N PHE A 173 -2.99 15.93 -24.08
CA PHE A 173 -2.59 14.59 -24.52
C PHE A 173 -3.78 13.75 -24.98
N SER A 174 -4.93 13.83 -24.31
CA SER A 174 -6.13 13.10 -24.72
C SER A 174 -6.69 13.57 -26.06
N LEU A 175 -6.60 14.88 -26.35
CA LEU A 175 -6.96 15.42 -27.65
C LEU A 175 -5.99 14.93 -28.73
N ALA A 176 -4.69 14.91 -28.46
CA ALA A 176 -3.68 14.35 -29.37
C ALA A 176 -3.88 12.84 -29.62
N GLU A 177 -4.17 12.06 -28.57
CA GLU A 177 -4.52 10.64 -28.68
C GLU A 177 -5.73 10.46 -29.61
N ARG A 178 -6.80 11.23 -29.41
CA ARG A 178 -8.00 11.18 -30.25
C ARG A 178 -7.73 11.59 -31.70
N TYR A 179 -6.93 12.63 -31.93
CA TYR A 179 -6.53 13.06 -33.27
C TYR A 179 -5.76 11.95 -34.02
N GLN A 180 -4.98 11.16 -33.30
CA GLN A 180 -4.28 9.98 -33.82
C GLN A 180 -5.17 8.71 -33.90
N ASN A 181 -6.49 8.83 -33.70
CA ASN A 181 -7.43 7.71 -33.59
C ASN A 181 -7.07 6.67 -32.50
N ARG A 182 -6.36 7.11 -31.46
CA ARG A 182 -6.02 6.30 -30.27
C ARG A 182 -7.03 6.52 -29.16
N LYS A 183 -7.17 5.52 -28.29
CA LYS A 183 -8.01 5.62 -27.09
C LYS A 183 -7.33 6.57 -26.08
N PRO A 184 -8.05 7.53 -25.46
CA PRO A 184 -7.44 8.45 -24.51
C PRO A 184 -7.11 7.74 -23.20
N MET A 185 -5.84 7.36 -23.01
CA MET A 185 -5.41 6.54 -21.88
C MET A 185 -4.93 7.39 -20.70
N ILE A 186 -4.30 8.54 -20.96
CA ILE A 186 -3.73 9.40 -19.91
C ILE A 186 -4.82 9.86 -18.92
N MET A 187 -5.98 10.28 -19.41
CA MET A 187 -7.07 10.69 -18.52
C MET A 187 -7.68 9.53 -17.72
N LYS A 188 -7.63 8.29 -18.23
CA LYS A 188 -8.02 7.12 -17.43
C LYS A 188 -7.02 6.87 -16.30
N ILE A 189 -5.74 7.05 -16.58
CA ILE A 189 -4.67 6.90 -15.60
C ILE A 189 -4.81 7.97 -14.50
N TYR A 190 -5.01 9.24 -14.86
CA TYR A 190 -5.22 10.30 -13.86
C TYR A 190 -6.45 10.08 -12.96
N ARG A 191 -7.56 9.57 -13.51
CA ARG A 191 -8.73 9.20 -12.70
C ARG A 191 -8.42 8.09 -11.71
N LYS A 192 -7.67 7.06 -12.13
CA LYS A 192 -7.22 5.98 -11.23
C LYS A 192 -6.33 6.52 -10.12
N PHE A 193 -5.38 7.38 -10.46
CA PHE A 193 -4.50 8.00 -9.46
C PHE A 193 -5.24 8.86 -8.47
N PHE A 194 -6.18 9.70 -8.92
CA PHE A 194 -7.00 10.50 -8.01
C PHE A 194 -7.79 9.63 -7.02
N PHE A 195 -8.36 8.52 -7.50
CA PHE A 195 -9.08 7.58 -6.66
C PHE A 195 -8.15 6.89 -5.65
N LEU A 196 -6.96 6.46 -6.11
CA LEU A 196 -5.97 5.82 -5.27
C LEU A 196 -5.42 6.77 -4.20
N GLU A 197 -5.05 7.99 -4.57
CA GLU A 197 -4.61 9.04 -3.64
C GLU A 197 -5.69 9.30 -2.57
N LYS A 198 -6.96 9.45 -2.98
CA LYS A 198 -8.08 9.63 -2.04
C LYS A 198 -8.23 8.45 -1.08
N THR A 199 -8.00 7.23 -1.56
CA THR A 199 -8.11 6.01 -0.75
C THR A 199 -6.97 5.91 0.27
N ILE A 200 -5.74 6.20 -0.17
CA ILE A 200 -4.54 6.10 0.66
C ILE A 200 -4.44 7.26 1.64
N ARG A 201 -4.97 8.44 1.30
CA ARG A 201 -4.86 9.68 2.11
C ARG A 201 -5.15 9.46 3.59
N TYR A 202 -6.19 8.70 3.93
CA TYR A 202 -6.51 8.40 5.32
C TYR A 202 -5.36 7.70 6.06
N PHE A 203 -4.72 6.71 5.42
CA PHE A 203 -3.64 5.94 6.04
C PHE A 203 -2.33 6.74 6.16
N VAL A 204 -2.09 7.70 5.27
CA VAL A 204 -0.85 8.50 5.25
C VAL A 204 -1.00 9.91 5.85
N SER A 205 -2.13 10.19 6.52
CA SER A 205 -2.38 11.48 7.19
C SER A 205 -2.38 11.39 8.72
N TYR A 206 -2.29 10.18 9.26
CA TYR A 206 -2.29 9.92 10.70
C TYR A 206 -1.18 8.92 11.02
N ASP A 207 -0.61 9.04 12.21
CA ASP A 207 0.30 8.04 12.75
C ASP A 207 -0.50 6.86 13.30
N TRP A 208 0.00 5.66 13.04
CA TRP A 208 -0.62 4.41 13.47
C TRP A 208 0.40 3.61 14.28
N SER A 209 0.01 3.15 15.46
CA SER A 209 0.78 2.18 16.23
C SER A 209 0.05 0.85 16.25
N PHE A 210 0.78 -0.23 16.00
CA PHE A 210 0.23 -1.58 15.93
C PHE A 210 0.97 -2.50 16.89
N THR A 211 0.25 -3.26 17.72
CA THR A 211 0.87 -4.33 18.51
C THR A 211 0.99 -5.61 17.67
N ASN A 212 2.00 -6.43 17.89
CA ASN A 212 2.19 -7.71 17.17
C ASN A 212 2.44 -8.91 18.10
N ASP A 213 1.97 -8.84 19.35
CA ASP A 213 2.22 -9.82 20.41
C ASP A 213 1.85 -11.27 20.02
N ASN A 214 0.69 -11.45 19.38
CA ASN A 214 0.24 -12.78 18.93
C ASN A 214 1.18 -13.36 17.85
N THR A 215 1.68 -12.50 16.96
CA THR A 215 2.59 -12.87 15.87
C THR A 215 3.98 -13.19 16.42
N LYS A 216 4.50 -12.37 17.34
CA LYS A 216 5.75 -12.65 18.04
C LYS A 216 5.67 -13.94 18.86
N SER A 217 4.57 -14.16 19.59
CA SER A 217 4.34 -15.39 20.35
C SER A 217 4.32 -16.64 19.45
N LEU A 218 3.81 -16.51 18.22
CA LEU A 218 3.80 -17.61 17.25
C LEU A 218 5.22 -18.02 16.81
N LEU A 219 6.14 -17.07 16.62
CA LEU A 219 7.52 -17.36 16.22
C LEU A 219 8.25 -18.27 17.22
N PHE A 220 7.96 -18.12 18.51
CA PHE A 220 8.52 -18.97 19.56
C PHE A 220 7.96 -20.40 19.57
N LYS A 221 6.84 -20.65 18.86
CA LYS A 221 6.24 -21.99 18.72
C LYS A 221 6.74 -22.76 17.51
N LEU A 222 7.34 -22.07 16.53
CA LEU A 222 7.99 -22.70 15.40
C LEU A 222 9.25 -23.42 15.86
N ASN A 223 9.56 -24.56 15.22
CA ASN A 223 10.87 -25.18 15.37
C ASN A 223 11.96 -24.30 14.74
N GLU A 224 13.23 -24.61 15.03
CA GLU A 224 14.38 -23.82 14.58
C GLU A 224 14.42 -23.66 13.06
N ARG A 225 14.24 -24.77 12.32
CA ARG A 225 14.24 -24.77 10.86
C ARG A 225 13.13 -23.90 10.27
N ASP A 226 11.91 -24.02 10.79
CA ASP A 226 10.77 -23.24 10.30
C ASP A 226 10.89 -21.76 10.69
N ARG A 227 11.56 -21.45 11.79
CA ARG A 227 11.84 -20.05 12.17
C ARG A 227 12.81 -19.38 11.20
N GLU A 228 13.82 -20.13 10.72
CA GLU A 228 14.74 -19.66 9.69
C GLU A 228 14.06 -19.55 8.32
N LEU A 229 13.27 -20.56 7.92
CA LEU A 229 12.58 -20.56 6.63
C LEU A 229 11.47 -19.51 6.53
N PHE A 230 10.71 -19.32 7.60
CA PHE A 230 9.61 -18.36 7.68
C PHE A 230 10.01 -17.12 8.49
N GLU A 231 11.24 -16.63 8.31
CA GLU A 231 11.71 -15.42 8.98
C GLU A 231 10.75 -14.25 8.72
N MET A 232 10.36 -13.56 9.80
CA MET A 232 9.36 -12.47 9.72
C MET A 232 9.94 -11.07 10.02
N GLY A 233 11.25 -10.93 10.27
CA GLY A 233 11.93 -9.63 10.29
C GLY A 233 11.55 -8.66 11.42
N PHE A 234 10.93 -9.13 12.51
CA PHE A 234 10.56 -8.36 13.71
C PHE A 234 10.64 -9.20 14.99
#